data_AF-A0A5F2GC22-F1
#
_entry.id   AF-A0A5F2GC22-F1
#
_cell.length_a   1.000
_cell.length_b   1.000
_cell.length_c   1.000
_cell.angle_alpha   90.00
_cell.angle_beta   90.00
_cell.angle_gamma   90.00
#
_symmetry.space_group_name_H-M   'P 1'
#
loop_
_entity.id
_entity.type
_entity.pdbx_description
1 polymer ?
#
loop_
_entity_poly.entity_id
_entity_poly.type
_entity_poly.pdbx_seq_one_letter_code
_entity_poly.pdbx_strand_id
1 'polypeptide(L)'
;MKRHLTVASLLAGAALLASVGASAAAGKYTIGISNTVQGNGWREEMICAMKAQALASGEVAKLNIAHRNTDAAGQLEDIRNLISAKVNAIVVNPADPAGIKAGLEEATKAGIVVVAVDQAVTEPSAYIISNNQEQYAYLGAKWLFQQMGGKGEVFYMRGAAGASADSDRDKGFKKALAEFPDVKVAQEVFTGWQQDQAKQQILSFLATGTPINGIWTSGIDNVIVDALVEQQAPMVPVVGADNAGFVGQLNTVKGLVGAAVTNPGSIGGAGVTLALQILDGKKPAQQTVLVNPELWENATDAGKAKLKSAADPSLSPEWPVSISIPEWTTYTKDQIVACKGPGE
;
A
#
# COMPACT_ATOMS: atom_id res chain seq x y z
N MET A 1 -58.22 -65.72 -39.07
CA MET A 1 -57.87 -66.41 -37.81
C MET A 1 -56.79 -65.61 -37.08
N LYS A 2 -57.01 -65.38 -35.78
CA LYS A 2 -56.03 -65.09 -34.70
C LYS A 2 -55.27 -63.74 -34.67
N ARG A 3 -55.90 -62.79 -33.96
CA ARG A 3 -55.50 -62.16 -32.67
C ARG A 3 -54.03 -61.74 -32.41
N HIS A 4 -53.89 -60.43 -32.13
CA HIS A 4 -53.20 -59.72 -31.02
C HIS A 4 -51.73 -60.05 -30.67
N LEU A 5 -50.82 -59.07 -30.60
CA LEU A 5 -50.47 -58.23 -29.42
C LEU A 5 -49.18 -57.41 -29.67
N THR A 6 -49.23 -56.13 -29.27
CA THR A 6 -48.18 -55.23 -28.72
C THR A 6 -46.69 -55.60 -28.81
N VAL A 7 -45.84 -54.61 -29.17
CA VAL A 7 -44.88 -53.96 -28.25
C VAL A 7 -44.60 -52.53 -28.74
N ALA A 8 -44.82 -51.54 -27.87
CA ALA A 8 -44.46 -50.14 -28.06
C ALA A 8 -42.95 -49.96 -27.84
N SER A 9 -42.28 -49.29 -28.78
CA SER A 9 -40.84 -49.00 -28.70
C SER A 9 -40.60 -47.76 -27.82
N LEU A 10 -40.05 -47.96 -26.62
CA LEU A 10 -39.43 -46.88 -25.84
C LEU A 10 -38.04 -46.59 -26.42
N LEU A 11 -37.94 -45.54 -27.23
CA LEU A 11 -36.66 -44.89 -27.55
C LEU A 11 -36.28 -43.97 -26.38
N ALA A 12 -35.44 -44.47 -25.48
CA ALA A 12 -34.75 -43.66 -24.50
C ALA A 12 -33.73 -42.77 -25.22
N GLY A 13 -34.10 -41.52 -25.48
CA GLY A 13 -33.18 -40.48 -25.92
C GLY A 13 -32.24 -40.09 -24.79
N ALA A 14 -31.03 -40.66 -24.76
CA ALA A 14 -29.94 -40.16 -23.94
C ALA A 14 -29.46 -38.82 -24.53
N ALA A 15 -29.99 -37.72 -24.00
CA ALA A 15 -29.43 -36.40 -24.25
C ALA A 15 -28.06 -36.33 -23.55
N LEU A 16 -26.98 -36.48 -24.33
CA LEU A 16 -25.64 -36.09 -23.92
C LEU A 16 -25.63 -34.57 -23.69
N LEU A 17 -25.92 -34.16 -22.47
CA LEU A 17 -25.55 -32.86 -21.95
C LEU A 17 -24.01 -32.81 -21.91
N ALA A 18 -23.41 -32.33 -22.99
CA ALA A 18 -22.04 -31.86 -22.95
C ALA A 18 -22.01 -30.66 -21.99
N SER A 19 -21.67 -30.92 -20.73
CA SER A 19 -21.24 -29.89 -19.81
C SER A 19 -19.97 -29.29 -20.39
N VAL A 20 -20.12 -28.16 -21.09
CA VAL A 20 -19.03 -27.22 -21.32
C VAL A 20 -18.68 -26.67 -19.95
N GLY A 21 -17.87 -27.41 -19.21
CA GLY A 21 -17.14 -26.86 -18.09
C GLY A 21 -16.35 -25.69 -18.65
N ALA A 22 -16.68 -24.49 -18.23
CA ALA A 22 -15.80 -23.35 -18.42
C ALA A 22 -14.48 -23.73 -17.74
N SER A 23 -13.51 -24.19 -18.54
CA SER A 23 -12.13 -24.23 -18.11
C SER A 23 -11.80 -22.79 -17.76
N ALA A 24 -11.70 -22.47 -16.46
CA ALA A 24 -11.04 -21.26 -16.04
C ALA A 24 -9.73 -21.22 -16.83
N ALA A 25 -9.54 -20.18 -17.65
CA ALA A 25 -8.33 -20.05 -18.44
C ALA A 25 -7.16 -20.14 -17.45
N ALA A 26 -6.33 -21.16 -17.58
CA ALA A 26 -5.14 -21.26 -16.77
C ALA A 26 -4.28 -20.03 -17.09
N GLY A 27 -3.96 -19.23 -16.07
CA GLY A 27 -3.16 -18.02 -16.26
C GLY A 27 -1.89 -18.33 -17.05
N LYS A 28 -1.41 -17.36 -17.83
CA LYS A 28 -0.25 -17.51 -18.73
C LYS A 28 1.08 -17.22 -18.04
N TYR A 29 1.08 -16.43 -16.96
CA TYR A 29 2.31 -15.96 -16.34
C TYR A 29 2.53 -16.51 -14.93
N THR A 30 3.80 -16.75 -14.60
CA THR A 30 4.27 -16.90 -13.23
C THR A 30 4.94 -15.61 -12.80
N ILE A 31 4.47 -15.01 -11.70
CA ILE A 31 5.04 -13.78 -11.16
C ILE A 31 5.78 -14.11 -9.86
N GLY A 32 7.05 -13.71 -9.79
CA GLY A 32 7.84 -13.73 -8.56
C GLY A 32 7.59 -12.47 -7.75
N ILE A 33 7.44 -12.62 -6.43
CA ILE A 33 7.36 -11.51 -5.48
C ILE A 33 8.54 -11.62 -4.54
N SER A 34 9.34 -10.56 -4.42
CA SER A 34 10.40 -10.45 -3.42
C SER A 34 10.13 -9.21 -2.57
N ASN A 35 9.64 -9.42 -1.35
CA ASN A 35 9.29 -8.36 -0.43
C ASN A 35 10.02 -8.52 0.89
N THR A 36 10.72 -7.47 1.31
CA THR A 36 11.33 -7.42 2.64
C THR A 36 10.42 -6.75 3.65
N VAL A 37 10.76 -6.90 4.93
CA VAL A 37 10.02 -6.33 6.08
C VAL A 37 8.60 -6.92 6.22
N GLN A 38 8.38 -7.65 7.31
CA GLN A 38 7.11 -8.24 7.73
C GLN A 38 6.65 -7.62 9.05
N GLY A 39 5.38 -7.80 9.40
CA GLY A 39 4.87 -7.53 10.74
C GLY A 39 4.38 -6.11 10.98
N ASN A 40 4.10 -5.34 9.91
CA ASN A 40 3.32 -4.10 10.01
C ASN A 40 2.16 -4.12 9.00
N GLY A 41 1.02 -3.53 9.37
CA GLY A 41 -0.21 -3.60 8.58
C GLY A 41 -0.07 -3.16 7.12
N TRP A 42 0.75 -2.13 6.85
CA TRP A 42 0.98 -1.63 5.48
C TRP A 42 1.66 -2.66 4.58
N ARG A 43 2.66 -3.38 5.10
CA ARG A 43 3.37 -4.43 4.35
C ARG A 43 2.52 -5.68 4.13
N GLU A 44 1.69 -6.02 5.11
CA GLU A 44 0.72 -7.12 4.96
C GLU A 44 -0.35 -6.77 3.91
N GLU A 45 -0.90 -5.55 3.92
CA GLU A 45 -1.83 -5.07 2.89
C GLU A 45 -1.19 -5.15 1.49
N MET A 46 0.06 -4.72 1.34
CA MET A 46 0.77 -4.75 0.07
C MET A 46 0.89 -6.17 -0.52
N ILE A 47 1.19 -7.18 0.31
CA ILE A 47 1.23 -8.58 -0.15
C ILE A 47 -0.16 -9.07 -0.52
N CYS A 48 -1.19 -8.76 0.28
CA CYS A 48 -2.56 -9.13 -0.04
C CYS A 48 -3.05 -8.47 -1.33
N ALA A 49 -2.66 -7.23 -1.60
CA ALA A 49 -2.96 -6.53 -2.85
C ALA A 49 -2.27 -7.18 -4.06
N MET A 50 -1.00 -7.59 -3.94
CA MET A 50 -0.31 -8.33 -5.00
C MET A 50 -1.02 -9.65 -5.31
N LYS A 51 -1.40 -10.40 -4.27
CA LYS A 51 -2.15 -11.66 -4.40
C LYS A 51 -3.51 -11.46 -5.07
N ALA A 52 -4.29 -10.52 -4.56
CA ALA A 52 -5.62 -10.21 -5.06
C ALA A 52 -5.58 -9.70 -6.51
N GLN A 53 -4.61 -8.85 -6.86
CA GLN A 53 -4.46 -8.36 -8.23
C GLN A 53 -4.05 -9.46 -9.20
N ALA A 54 -3.11 -10.31 -8.80
CA ALA A 54 -2.72 -11.48 -9.61
C ALA A 54 -3.93 -12.37 -9.88
N LEU A 55 -4.75 -12.65 -8.86
CA LEU A 55 -5.97 -13.45 -9.00
C LEU A 55 -7.03 -12.75 -9.87
N ALA A 56 -7.31 -11.47 -9.61
CA ALA A 56 -8.33 -10.70 -10.32
C ALA A 56 -7.99 -10.47 -11.80
N SER A 57 -6.70 -10.47 -12.17
CA SER A 57 -6.28 -10.34 -13.57
C SER A 57 -6.73 -11.51 -14.43
N GLY A 58 -6.80 -12.73 -13.86
CA GLY A 58 -6.97 -13.97 -14.62
C GLY A 58 -5.76 -14.36 -15.49
N GLU A 59 -4.68 -13.57 -15.48
CA GLU A 59 -3.50 -13.78 -16.31
C GLU A 59 -2.35 -14.50 -15.59
N VAL A 60 -2.37 -14.49 -14.26
CA VAL A 60 -1.32 -15.11 -13.42
C VAL A 60 -1.72 -16.53 -13.05
N ALA A 61 -0.96 -17.51 -13.51
CA ALA A 61 -1.14 -18.92 -13.18
C ALA A 61 -0.69 -19.24 -11.75
N LYS A 62 0.40 -18.60 -11.32
CA LYS A 62 1.07 -18.88 -10.06
C LYS A 62 1.86 -17.67 -9.57
N LEU A 63 1.86 -17.48 -8.25
CA LEU A 63 2.80 -16.61 -7.56
C LEU A 63 3.93 -17.43 -6.92
N ASN A 64 5.16 -16.93 -6.99
CA ASN A 64 6.28 -17.43 -6.21
C ASN A 64 6.72 -16.31 -5.25
N ILE A 65 6.35 -16.44 -3.97
CA ILE A 65 6.45 -15.35 -3.01
C ILE A 65 7.59 -15.62 -2.02
N ALA A 66 8.57 -14.72 -2.02
CA ALA A 66 9.52 -14.55 -0.93
C ALA A 66 9.14 -13.29 -0.16
N HIS A 67 8.46 -13.47 0.98
CA HIS A 67 8.10 -12.40 1.90
C HIS A 67 8.71 -12.70 3.27
N ARG A 68 9.79 -12.01 3.62
CA ARG A 68 10.49 -12.22 4.89
C ARG A 68 11.30 -11.02 5.35
N ASN A 69 11.55 -10.95 6.66
CA ASN A 69 12.56 -10.05 7.20
C ASN A 69 13.94 -10.54 6.74
N THR A 70 14.62 -9.77 5.90
CA THR A 70 15.95 -10.09 5.39
C THR A 70 16.70 -8.83 4.97
N ASP A 71 18.02 -8.92 5.00
CA ASP A 71 18.92 -7.90 4.42
C ASP A 71 19.04 -8.08 2.89
N ALA A 72 19.88 -7.22 2.27
CA ALA A 72 20.15 -7.27 0.84
C ALA A 72 20.74 -8.61 0.38
N ALA A 73 21.56 -9.28 1.21
CA ALA A 73 22.18 -10.55 0.86
C ALA A 73 21.13 -11.67 0.75
N GLY A 74 20.24 -11.77 1.74
CA GLY A 74 19.14 -12.73 1.64
C GLY A 74 18.13 -12.36 0.56
N GLN A 75 17.90 -11.06 0.27
CA GLN A 75 17.02 -10.69 -0.85
C GLN A 75 17.64 -11.04 -2.21
N LEU A 76 18.97 -10.94 -2.37
CA LEU A 76 19.66 -11.43 -3.58
C LEU A 76 19.47 -12.94 -3.78
N GLU A 77 19.48 -13.72 -2.70
CA GLU A 77 19.15 -15.16 -2.75
C GLU A 77 17.71 -15.37 -3.23
N ASP A 78 16.75 -14.63 -2.66
CA ASP A 78 15.34 -14.70 -3.08
C ASP A 78 15.20 -14.38 -4.57
N ILE A 79 15.84 -13.31 -5.06
CA ILE A 79 15.83 -12.93 -6.48
C ILE A 79 16.42 -14.04 -7.36
N ARG A 80 17.56 -14.64 -6.98
CA ARG A 80 18.18 -15.73 -7.75
C ARG A 80 17.35 -17.00 -7.76
N ASN A 81 16.60 -17.27 -6.68
CA ASN A 81 15.63 -18.36 -6.63
C ASN A 81 14.47 -18.10 -7.60
N LEU A 82 13.98 -16.85 -7.70
CA LEU A 82 12.97 -16.46 -8.68
C LEU A 82 13.47 -16.59 -10.12
N ILE A 83 14.72 -16.19 -10.40
CA ILE A 83 15.38 -16.37 -11.70
C ILE A 83 15.46 -17.87 -12.03
N SER A 84 15.90 -18.69 -11.09
CA SER A 84 16.03 -20.15 -11.27
C SER A 84 14.67 -20.83 -11.51
N ALA A 85 13.62 -20.32 -10.87
CA ALA A 85 12.23 -20.73 -11.09
C ALA A 85 11.65 -20.26 -12.44
N LYS A 86 12.41 -19.47 -13.22
CA LYS A 86 12.03 -18.96 -14.54
C LYS A 86 10.69 -18.22 -14.53
N VAL A 87 10.46 -17.39 -13.51
CA VAL A 87 9.29 -16.52 -13.47
C VAL A 87 9.31 -15.54 -14.65
N ASN A 88 8.14 -15.12 -15.12
CA ASN A 88 8.04 -14.17 -16.23
C ASN A 88 8.35 -12.74 -15.80
N ALA A 89 7.98 -12.38 -14.57
CA ALA A 89 8.33 -11.10 -13.98
C ALA A 89 8.64 -11.25 -12.49
N ILE A 90 9.40 -10.29 -11.95
CA ILE A 90 9.66 -10.10 -10.53
C ILE A 90 9.11 -8.74 -10.12
N VAL A 91 8.18 -8.75 -9.16
CA VAL A 91 7.75 -7.55 -8.42
C VAL A 91 8.54 -7.51 -7.12
N VAL A 92 9.34 -6.46 -6.92
CA VAL A 92 10.31 -6.37 -5.83
C VAL A 92 10.07 -5.13 -4.98
N ASN A 93 10.05 -5.28 -3.66
CA ASN A 93 10.28 -4.15 -2.77
C ASN A 93 11.70 -4.25 -2.18
N PRO A 94 12.62 -3.35 -2.54
CA PRO A 94 14.03 -3.51 -2.24
C PRO A 94 14.35 -3.26 -0.76
N ALA A 95 15.16 -4.13 -0.16
CA ALA A 95 15.79 -3.91 1.13
C ALA A 95 16.84 -2.79 1.06
N ASP A 96 17.60 -2.78 -0.03
CA ASP A 96 18.61 -1.77 -0.34
C ASP A 96 18.63 -1.51 -1.87
N PRO A 97 18.38 -0.27 -2.32
CA PRO A 97 18.34 0.07 -3.74
C PRO A 97 19.60 -0.26 -4.55
N ALA A 98 20.79 -0.26 -3.93
CA ALA A 98 22.07 -0.55 -4.56
C ALA A 98 22.54 -1.99 -4.29
N GLY A 99 22.29 -2.49 -3.08
CA GLY A 99 22.71 -3.80 -2.61
C GLY A 99 22.12 -4.95 -3.43
N ILE A 100 20.92 -4.78 -3.99
CA ILE A 100 20.30 -5.82 -4.83
C ILE A 100 20.52 -5.63 -6.34
N LYS A 101 21.24 -4.58 -6.77
CA LYS A 101 21.39 -4.22 -8.19
C LYS A 101 21.89 -5.39 -9.04
N ALA A 102 22.89 -6.13 -8.55
CA ALA A 102 23.44 -7.29 -9.27
C ALA A 102 22.39 -8.37 -9.53
N GLY A 103 21.50 -8.66 -8.58
CA GLY A 103 20.42 -9.63 -8.78
C GLY A 103 19.37 -9.15 -9.79
N LEU A 104 19.05 -7.85 -9.79
CA LEU A 104 18.12 -7.27 -10.77
C LEU A 104 18.72 -7.24 -12.19
N GLU A 105 20.02 -6.98 -12.32
CA GLU A 105 20.76 -7.14 -13.58
C GLU A 105 20.74 -8.59 -14.08
N GLU A 106 20.95 -9.57 -13.20
CA GLU A 106 20.88 -10.99 -13.53
C GLU A 106 19.47 -11.35 -14.07
N ALA A 107 18.42 -10.88 -13.40
CA ALA A 107 17.03 -11.12 -13.81
C ALA A 107 16.71 -10.50 -15.18
N THR A 108 17.08 -9.24 -15.39
CA THR A 108 16.82 -8.53 -16.66
C THR A 108 17.60 -9.14 -17.82
N LYS A 109 18.86 -9.56 -17.61
CA LYS A 109 19.65 -10.31 -18.61
C LYS A 109 19.05 -11.68 -18.94
N ALA A 110 18.33 -12.30 -18.00
CA ALA A 110 17.58 -13.54 -18.23
C ALA A 110 16.23 -13.31 -18.95
N GLY A 111 15.90 -12.07 -19.31
CA GLY A 111 14.64 -11.72 -20.00
C GLY A 111 13.44 -11.61 -19.07
N ILE A 112 13.65 -11.56 -17.76
CA ILE A 112 12.58 -11.40 -16.76
C ILE A 112 12.25 -9.91 -16.60
N VAL A 113 10.95 -9.58 -16.63
CA VAL A 113 10.49 -8.21 -16.37
C VAL A 113 10.68 -7.90 -14.89
N VAL A 114 11.32 -6.76 -14.56
CA VAL A 114 11.52 -6.34 -13.17
C VAL A 114 10.74 -5.06 -12.90
N VAL A 115 9.89 -5.10 -11.87
CA VAL A 115 9.12 -3.95 -11.37
C VAL A 115 9.42 -3.76 -9.88
N ALA A 116 10.07 -2.67 -9.54
CA ALA A 116 10.24 -2.24 -8.16
C ALA A 116 9.00 -1.47 -7.69
N VAL A 117 8.55 -1.74 -6.46
CA VAL A 117 7.41 -1.08 -5.82
C VAL A 117 7.82 -0.41 -4.52
N ASP A 118 7.10 0.66 -4.14
CA ASP A 118 7.28 1.46 -2.92
C ASP A 118 8.63 2.20 -2.82
N GLN A 119 9.74 1.53 -3.07
CA GLN A 119 11.07 2.13 -3.10
C GLN A 119 11.75 1.94 -4.45
N ALA A 120 12.53 2.95 -4.85
CA ALA A 120 13.31 2.91 -6.09
C ALA A 120 14.48 1.92 -5.98
N VAL A 121 14.96 1.47 -7.14
CA VAL A 121 16.18 0.67 -7.29
C VAL A 121 17.16 1.39 -8.20
N THR A 122 18.44 1.04 -8.11
CA THR A 122 19.50 1.66 -8.94
C THR A 122 19.71 0.96 -10.28
N GLU A 123 19.00 -0.15 -10.53
CA GLU A 123 19.11 -0.88 -11.79
C GLU A 123 18.30 -0.19 -12.90
N PRO A 124 18.92 0.39 -13.94
CA PRO A 124 18.23 1.27 -14.89
C PRO A 124 17.18 0.56 -15.76
N SER A 125 17.31 -0.75 -15.92
CA SER A 125 16.38 -1.56 -16.70
C SER A 125 15.10 -1.94 -15.94
N ALA A 126 15.09 -1.79 -14.61
CA ALA A 126 13.91 -2.02 -13.80
C ALA A 126 12.90 -0.88 -13.97
N TYR A 127 11.62 -1.23 -14.03
CA TYR A 127 10.54 -0.27 -13.90
C TYR A 127 10.27 -0.02 -12.41
N ILE A 128 9.76 1.16 -12.09
CA ILE A 128 9.46 1.58 -10.72
C ILE A 128 8.02 2.09 -10.72
N ILE A 129 7.21 1.61 -9.78
CA ILE A 129 5.91 2.22 -9.47
C ILE A 129 5.82 2.46 -7.97
N SER A 130 5.62 3.71 -7.57
CA SER A 130 5.58 4.08 -6.15
C SER A 130 4.54 5.16 -5.89
N ASN A 131 4.11 5.24 -4.63
CA ASN A 131 3.36 6.40 -4.15
C ASN A 131 4.28 7.64 -4.18
N ASN A 132 3.73 8.79 -4.55
CA ASN A 132 4.48 10.05 -4.55
C ASN A 132 4.68 10.56 -3.11
N GLN A 133 5.76 10.10 -2.46
CA GLN A 133 6.03 10.36 -1.04
C GLN A 133 6.38 11.83 -0.74
N GLU A 134 7.01 12.55 -1.68
CA GLU A 134 7.24 13.99 -1.55
C GLU A 134 5.89 14.74 -1.57
N GLN A 135 5.02 14.42 -2.53
CA GLN A 135 3.70 15.04 -2.61
C GLN A 135 2.83 14.68 -1.40
N TYR A 136 2.94 13.45 -0.88
CA TYR A 136 2.24 13.01 0.33
C TYR A 136 2.54 13.94 1.50
N ALA A 137 3.83 14.16 1.79
CA ALA A 137 4.21 14.98 2.92
C ALA A 137 3.94 16.46 2.67
N TYR A 138 4.16 16.94 1.43
CA TYR A 138 3.87 18.32 1.07
C TYR A 138 2.39 18.68 1.26
N LEU A 139 1.46 17.84 0.76
CA LEU A 139 0.02 18.07 0.93
C LEU A 139 -0.38 18.11 2.40
N GLY A 140 0.05 17.11 3.18
CA GLY A 140 -0.27 17.01 4.59
C GLY A 140 0.32 18.15 5.41
N ALA A 141 1.61 18.44 5.25
CA ALA A 141 2.28 19.51 6.00
C ALA A 141 1.70 20.89 5.66
N LYS A 142 1.45 21.18 4.37
CA LYS A 142 0.84 22.44 3.95
C LYS A 142 -0.55 22.63 4.57
N TRP A 143 -1.38 21.59 4.54
CA TRP A 143 -2.69 21.62 5.19
C TRP A 143 -2.55 21.87 6.70
N LEU A 144 -1.63 21.17 7.37
CA LEU A 144 -1.41 21.31 8.81
C LEU A 144 -1.05 22.76 9.18
N PHE A 145 -0.09 23.34 8.45
CA PHE A 145 0.37 24.71 8.71
C PHE A 145 -0.72 25.74 8.45
N GLN A 146 -1.61 25.50 7.48
CA GLN A 146 -2.80 26.33 7.27
C GLN A 146 -3.78 26.23 8.45
N GLN A 147 -4.02 25.03 8.98
CA GLN A 147 -4.88 24.85 10.16
C GLN A 147 -4.30 25.48 11.43
N MET A 148 -2.97 25.58 11.52
CA MET A 148 -2.28 26.32 12.58
C MET A 148 -2.36 27.85 12.41
N GLY A 149 -2.93 28.35 11.32
CA GLY A 149 -2.95 29.78 10.99
C GLY A 149 -1.60 30.31 10.50
N GLY A 150 -0.73 29.42 10.00
CA GLY A 150 0.56 29.75 9.40
C GLY A 150 1.69 30.06 10.38
N LYS A 151 1.52 29.78 11.68
CA LYS A 151 2.53 30.02 12.72
C LYS A 151 2.47 29.01 13.86
N GLY A 152 3.55 28.92 14.64
CA GLY A 152 3.60 28.14 15.87
C GLY A 152 4.50 26.92 15.76
N GLU A 153 4.36 26.01 16.72
CA GLU A 153 5.26 24.88 16.89
C GLU A 153 4.61 23.57 16.43
N VAL A 154 5.33 22.78 15.63
CA VAL A 154 4.89 21.46 15.15
C VAL A 154 5.74 20.35 15.74
N PHE A 155 5.08 19.27 16.16
CA PHE A 155 5.75 18.01 16.43
C PHE A 155 5.84 17.20 15.13
N TYR A 156 7.05 17.03 14.61
CA TYR A 156 7.34 16.30 13.40
C TYR A 156 7.77 14.85 13.70
N MET A 157 6.82 13.92 13.55
CA MET A 157 7.02 12.49 13.83
C MET A 157 7.28 11.71 12.54
N ARG A 158 8.56 11.48 12.26
CA ARG A 158 9.06 10.82 11.06
C ARG A 158 8.93 9.30 11.12
N GLY A 159 9.14 8.66 9.97
CA GLY A 159 9.12 7.22 9.80
C GLY A 159 10.39 6.52 10.28
N ALA A 160 10.87 5.57 9.49
CA ALA A 160 12.12 4.87 9.75
C ALA A 160 13.33 5.64 9.18
N ALA A 161 14.33 5.88 10.02
CA ALA A 161 15.58 6.52 9.61
C ALA A 161 16.29 5.68 8.52
N GLY A 162 16.75 6.35 7.46
CA GLY A 162 17.40 5.70 6.32
C GLY A 162 16.46 5.13 5.27
N ALA A 163 15.13 5.08 5.53
CA ALA A 163 14.18 4.67 4.51
C ALA A 163 14.04 5.75 3.42
N SER A 164 13.99 5.32 2.16
CA SER A 164 13.84 6.23 1.01
C SER A 164 12.51 6.99 1.04
N ALA A 165 11.41 6.29 1.38
CA ALA A 165 10.10 6.91 1.52
C ALA A 165 10.09 8.02 2.60
N ASP A 166 10.77 7.82 3.73
CA ASP A 166 10.88 8.86 4.76
C ASP A 166 11.74 10.04 4.29
N SER A 167 12.81 9.77 3.55
CA SER A 167 13.67 10.81 2.96
C SER A 167 12.89 11.69 1.98
N ASP A 168 12.00 11.12 1.18
CA ASP A 168 11.14 11.87 0.26
C ASP A 168 10.03 12.63 1.00
N ARG A 169 9.46 12.05 2.07
CA ARG A 169 8.52 12.75 2.95
C ARG A 169 9.17 13.97 3.61
N ASP A 170 10.41 13.87 4.07
CA ASP A 170 11.15 14.99 4.65
C ASP A 170 11.39 16.13 3.65
N LYS A 171 11.69 15.80 2.38
CA LYS A 171 11.74 16.83 1.31
C LYS A 171 10.41 17.54 1.15
N GLY A 172 9.30 16.79 1.08
CA GLY A 172 7.96 17.35 0.92
C GLY A 172 7.52 18.21 2.10
N PHE A 173 7.79 17.74 3.33
CA PHE A 173 7.52 18.49 4.56
C PHE A 173 8.32 19.79 4.60
N LYS A 174 9.64 19.74 4.34
CA LYS A 174 10.51 20.93 4.33
C LYS A 174 10.13 21.93 3.24
N LYS A 175 9.68 21.45 2.08
CA LYS A 175 9.15 22.28 1.01
C LYS A 175 7.91 23.05 1.46
N ALA A 176 6.97 22.39 2.13
CA ALA A 176 5.82 23.08 2.73
C ALA A 176 6.28 24.06 3.83
N LEU A 177 7.21 23.66 4.70
CA LEU A 177 7.69 24.49 5.81
C LEU A 177 8.32 25.80 5.33
N ALA A 178 9.06 25.76 4.22
CA ALA A 178 9.64 26.96 3.60
C ALA A 178 8.60 27.99 3.15
N GLU A 179 7.33 27.60 2.94
CA GLU A 179 6.22 28.51 2.62
C GLU A 179 5.61 29.16 3.88
N PHE A 180 5.93 28.67 5.09
CA PHE A 180 5.38 29.12 6.37
C PHE A 180 6.51 29.44 7.37
N PRO A 181 7.22 30.59 7.22
CA PRO A 181 8.42 30.89 7.99
C PRO A 181 8.17 31.09 9.50
N ASP A 182 6.92 31.33 9.91
CA ASP A 182 6.52 31.47 11.32
C ASP A 182 6.14 30.12 11.96
N VAL A 183 6.15 29.03 11.19
CA VAL A 183 6.04 27.67 11.72
C VAL A 183 7.43 27.13 12.01
N LYS A 184 7.58 26.53 13.20
CA LYS A 184 8.83 25.93 13.67
C LYS A 184 8.60 24.47 14.07
N VAL A 185 9.66 23.67 13.97
CA VAL A 185 9.66 22.29 14.45
C VAL A 185 10.11 22.31 15.90
N ALA A 186 9.18 22.09 16.84
CA ALA A 186 9.51 22.01 18.26
C ALA A 186 10.28 20.73 18.58
N GLN A 187 9.90 19.63 17.93
CA GLN A 187 10.55 18.34 18.09
C GLN A 187 10.48 17.57 16.77
N GLU A 188 11.60 16.96 16.40
CA GLU A 188 11.70 15.97 15.33
C GLU A 188 12.10 14.63 15.96
N VAL A 189 11.37 13.56 15.64
CA VAL A 189 11.70 12.19 16.09
C VAL A 189 11.48 11.19 14.97
N PHE A 190 12.28 10.12 14.95
CA PHE A 190 12.01 8.94 14.15
C PHE A 190 11.25 7.92 14.99
N THR A 191 10.16 7.42 14.44
CA THR A 191 9.28 6.45 15.11
C THR A 191 9.56 5.02 14.69
N GLY A 192 10.34 4.83 13.62
CA GLY A 192 10.55 3.51 13.03
C GLY A 192 9.28 2.90 12.43
N TRP A 193 8.22 3.70 12.24
CA TRP A 193 6.86 3.24 11.95
C TRP A 193 6.34 2.21 12.96
N GLN A 194 6.80 2.30 14.22
CA GLN A 194 6.36 1.42 15.30
C GLN A 194 5.35 2.15 16.19
N GLN A 195 4.14 1.59 16.30
CA GLN A 195 3.03 2.15 17.07
C GLN A 195 3.40 2.38 18.55
N ASP A 196 4.06 1.41 19.18
CA ASP A 196 4.46 1.52 20.59
C ASP A 196 5.50 2.63 20.80
N GLN A 197 6.50 2.72 19.92
CA GLN A 197 7.53 3.76 20.00
C GLN A 197 6.93 5.16 19.79
N ALA A 198 6.04 5.30 18.81
CA ALA A 198 5.30 6.52 18.55
C ALA A 198 4.50 6.98 19.77
N LYS A 199 3.73 6.05 20.38
CA LYS A 199 2.93 6.32 21.58
C LYS A 199 3.81 6.74 22.75
N GLN A 200 4.94 6.07 22.98
CA GLN A 200 5.90 6.45 24.02
C GLN A 200 6.49 7.85 23.80
N GLN A 201 6.83 8.20 22.56
CA GLN A 201 7.41 9.50 22.20
C GLN A 201 6.41 10.65 22.42
N ILE A 202 5.14 10.50 21.99
CA ILE A 202 4.13 11.53 22.23
C ILE A 202 3.78 11.68 23.71
N LEU A 203 3.65 10.57 24.46
CA LEU A 203 3.41 10.63 25.91
C LEU A 203 4.56 11.33 26.64
N SER A 204 5.81 11.02 26.26
CA SER A 204 7.00 11.67 26.82
C SER A 204 7.01 13.17 26.50
N PHE A 205 6.63 13.54 25.29
CA PHE A 205 6.53 14.94 24.89
C PHE A 205 5.45 15.69 25.67
N LEU A 206 4.24 15.11 25.78
CA LEU A 206 3.12 15.70 26.53
C LEU A 206 3.49 15.93 28.01
N ALA A 207 4.24 15.00 28.62
CA ALA A 207 4.72 15.13 29.99
C ALA A 207 5.66 16.33 30.23
N THR A 208 6.27 16.90 29.18
CA THR A 208 7.09 18.11 29.33
C THR A 208 6.27 19.38 29.59
N GLY A 209 4.96 19.36 29.28
CA GLY A 209 4.11 20.55 29.30
C GLY A 209 4.43 21.58 28.20
N THR A 210 5.32 21.24 27.25
CA THR A 210 5.65 22.10 26.12
C THR A 210 4.42 22.22 25.19
N PRO A 211 3.92 23.43 24.93
CA PRO A 211 2.79 23.61 24.03
C PRO A 211 3.19 23.29 22.58
N ILE A 212 2.27 22.68 21.84
CA ILE A 212 2.36 22.47 20.39
C ILE A 212 1.09 22.97 19.72
N ASN A 213 1.19 23.32 18.45
CA ASN A 213 0.09 23.82 17.64
C ASN A 213 -0.36 22.83 16.57
N GLY A 214 0.44 21.81 16.26
CA GLY A 214 0.09 20.76 15.31
C GLY A 214 0.99 19.55 15.43
N ILE A 215 0.51 18.41 14.95
CA ILE A 215 1.27 17.16 14.89
C ILE A 215 1.22 16.64 13.46
N TRP A 216 2.40 16.37 12.89
CA TRP A 216 2.53 15.65 11.63
C TRP A 216 3.11 14.28 11.92
N THR A 217 2.47 13.21 11.47
CA THR A 217 2.98 11.85 11.59
C THR A 217 3.06 11.13 10.25
N SER A 218 3.90 10.11 10.21
CA SER A 218 4.23 9.30 9.04
C SER A 218 3.50 7.94 9.05
N GLY A 219 2.20 7.91 9.35
CA GLY A 219 1.37 6.68 9.28
C GLY A 219 1.23 5.89 10.59
N ILE A 220 1.34 6.56 11.73
CA ILE A 220 1.24 6.00 13.10
C ILE A 220 0.24 6.82 13.93
N ASP A 221 -0.72 7.42 13.24
CA ASP A 221 -1.51 8.54 13.72
C ASP A 221 -2.48 8.18 14.82
N ASN A 222 -3.03 6.96 14.75
CA ASN A 222 -4.09 6.55 15.64
C ASN A 222 -3.66 6.50 17.10
N VAL A 223 -2.44 6.03 17.38
CA VAL A 223 -1.89 6.01 18.74
C VAL A 223 -1.52 7.40 19.25
N ILE A 224 -1.29 8.37 18.37
CA ILE A 224 -1.07 9.77 18.76
C ILE A 224 -2.38 10.37 19.24
N VAL A 225 -3.46 10.19 18.47
CA VAL A 225 -4.79 10.64 18.87
C VAL A 225 -5.22 9.94 20.16
N ASP A 226 -5.00 8.62 20.29
CA ASP A 226 -5.30 7.89 21.51
C ASP A 226 -4.55 8.47 22.71
N ALA A 227 -3.26 8.77 22.57
CA ALA A 227 -2.47 9.40 23.63
C ALA A 227 -3.01 10.79 24.02
N LEU A 228 -3.43 11.62 23.05
CA LEU A 228 -4.04 12.92 23.34
C LEU A 228 -5.35 12.76 24.13
N VAL A 229 -6.20 11.80 23.75
CA VAL A 229 -7.46 11.49 24.45
C VAL A 229 -7.16 10.97 25.87
N GLU A 230 -6.29 9.98 26.00
CA GLU A 230 -5.91 9.34 27.28
C GLU A 230 -5.36 10.35 28.29
N GLN A 231 -4.53 11.30 27.82
CA GLN A 231 -3.92 12.33 28.66
C GLN A 231 -4.83 13.56 28.85
N GLN A 232 -6.02 13.58 28.24
CA GLN A 232 -6.89 14.77 28.21
C GLN A 232 -6.13 16.02 27.71
N ALA A 233 -5.18 15.81 26.81
CA ALA A 233 -4.39 16.89 26.24
C ALA A 233 -5.26 17.74 25.31
N PRO A 234 -4.93 19.03 25.14
CA PRO A 234 -5.59 19.85 24.13
C PRO A 234 -5.51 19.21 22.74
N MET A 235 -6.65 19.10 22.07
CA MET A 235 -6.68 18.67 20.68
C MET A 235 -6.05 19.74 19.80
N VAL A 236 -5.03 19.34 19.05
CA VAL A 236 -4.38 20.14 18.01
C VAL A 236 -4.62 19.46 16.66
N PRO A 237 -4.54 20.19 15.53
CA PRO A 237 -4.57 19.58 14.21
C PRO A 237 -3.55 18.43 14.08
N VAL A 238 -4.00 17.27 13.60
CA VAL A 238 -3.16 16.08 13.36
C VAL A 238 -3.20 15.68 11.89
N VAL A 239 -2.04 15.44 11.29
CA VAL A 239 -1.91 14.91 9.93
C VAL A 239 -1.27 13.54 9.94
N GLY A 240 -1.82 12.68 9.09
CA GLY A 240 -1.48 11.27 9.04
C GLY A 240 -1.65 10.55 7.73
N ALA A 241 -1.46 9.23 7.77
CA ALA A 241 -1.83 8.35 6.67
C ALA A 241 -3.30 7.92 6.79
N ASP A 242 -3.86 7.42 5.70
CA ASP A 242 -5.23 6.92 5.61
C ASP A 242 -5.45 5.54 6.24
N ASN A 243 -4.72 5.21 7.30
CA ASN A 243 -4.93 3.99 8.06
C ASN A 243 -6.34 3.96 8.69
N ALA A 244 -6.99 2.80 8.68
CA ALA A 244 -8.38 2.62 9.11
C ALA A 244 -8.63 3.12 10.54
N GLY A 245 -7.66 2.95 11.44
CA GLY A 245 -7.74 3.46 12.81
C GLY A 245 -7.85 4.99 12.84
N PHE A 246 -6.99 5.69 12.10
CA PHE A 246 -6.97 7.15 12.08
C PHE A 246 -8.17 7.72 11.32
N VAL A 247 -8.52 7.15 10.16
CA VAL A 247 -9.74 7.54 9.43
C VAL A 247 -10.98 7.33 10.29
N GLY A 248 -11.04 6.25 11.07
CA GLY A 248 -12.09 6.02 12.05
C GLY A 248 -12.15 7.11 13.12
N GLN A 249 -11.01 7.50 13.70
CA GLN A 249 -10.93 8.57 14.69
C GLN A 249 -11.30 9.94 14.13
N LEU A 250 -10.89 10.28 12.90
CA LEU A 250 -11.28 11.53 12.22
C LEU A 250 -12.80 11.69 12.07
N ASN A 251 -13.54 10.57 12.04
CA ASN A 251 -15.00 10.54 12.00
C ASN A 251 -15.67 10.53 13.38
N THR A 252 -14.98 10.13 14.45
CA THR A 252 -15.61 9.74 15.72
C THR A 252 -15.09 10.48 16.95
N VAL A 253 -13.83 10.92 16.96
CA VAL A 253 -13.22 11.63 18.09
C VAL A 253 -13.66 13.08 18.08
N LYS A 254 -14.42 13.48 19.11
CA LYS A 254 -14.93 14.85 19.24
C LYS A 254 -13.78 15.84 19.43
N GLY A 255 -13.79 16.91 18.64
CA GLY A 255 -12.80 17.99 18.74
C GLY A 255 -11.48 17.71 18.02
N LEU A 256 -11.30 16.50 17.47
CA LEU A 256 -10.18 16.22 16.58
C LEU A 256 -10.39 16.97 15.26
N VAL A 257 -9.43 17.82 14.89
CA VAL A 257 -9.28 18.35 13.55
C VAL A 257 -8.09 17.64 12.92
N GLY A 258 -8.24 17.08 11.73
CA GLY A 258 -7.15 16.34 11.11
C GLY A 258 -7.35 16.01 9.65
N ALA A 259 -6.27 15.55 9.03
CA ALA A 259 -6.25 15.10 7.65
C ALA A 259 -5.44 13.82 7.47
N ALA A 260 -6.04 12.86 6.76
CA ALA A 260 -5.38 11.66 6.28
C ALA A 260 -4.94 11.87 4.82
N VAL A 261 -3.67 11.60 4.53
CA VAL A 261 -3.14 11.60 3.17
C VAL A 261 -3.02 10.16 2.69
N THR A 262 -3.44 9.86 1.46
CA THR A 262 -3.46 8.47 0.99
C THR A 262 -2.05 7.94 0.76
N ASN A 263 -1.75 6.76 1.29
CA ASN A 263 -0.53 6.01 1.03
C ASN A 263 -0.86 4.51 0.92
N PRO A 264 -1.51 4.08 -0.17
CA PRO A 264 -2.03 2.72 -0.30
C PRO A 264 -0.92 1.67 -0.29
N GLY A 265 -1.07 0.60 0.51
CA GLY A 265 -0.26 -0.62 0.36
C GLY A 265 -0.53 -1.33 -0.97
N SER A 266 -1.70 -1.06 -1.53
CA SER A 266 -2.15 -1.48 -2.86
C SER A 266 -1.22 -1.11 -4.03
N ILE A 267 -0.19 -0.29 -3.80
CA ILE A 267 0.92 -0.06 -4.75
C ILE A 267 1.62 -1.37 -5.17
N GLY A 268 1.62 -2.39 -4.30
CA GLY A 268 2.08 -3.73 -4.66
C GLY A 268 1.24 -4.36 -5.77
N GLY A 269 -0.09 -4.27 -5.67
CA GLY A 269 -1.02 -4.69 -6.71
C GLY A 269 -0.79 -3.93 -8.02
N ALA A 270 -0.59 -2.61 -7.94
CA ALA A 270 -0.23 -1.80 -9.11
C ALA A 270 1.06 -2.28 -9.79
N GLY A 271 2.06 -2.74 -9.02
CA GLY A 271 3.26 -3.39 -9.53
C GLY A 271 3.00 -4.68 -10.30
N VAL A 272 2.06 -5.51 -9.84
CA VAL A 272 1.62 -6.70 -10.59
C VAL A 272 0.96 -6.30 -11.90
N THR A 273 0.07 -5.31 -11.89
CA THR A 273 -0.55 -4.79 -13.11
C THR A 273 0.48 -4.25 -14.10
N LEU A 274 1.46 -3.46 -13.63
CA LEU A 274 2.53 -2.95 -14.48
C LEU A 274 3.36 -4.08 -15.10
N ALA A 275 3.71 -5.11 -14.31
CA ALA A 275 4.42 -6.27 -14.81
C ALA A 275 3.64 -6.99 -15.92
N LEU A 276 2.33 -7.19 -15.74
CA LEU A 276 1.44 -7.78 -16.74
C LEU A 276 1.37 -6.94 -18.02
N GLN A 277 1.20 -5.62 -17.90
CA GLN A 277 1.18 -4.70 -19.04
C GLN A 277 2.49 -4.81 -19.86
N ILE A 278 3.64 -4.85 -19.20
CA ILE A 278 4.94 -4.96 -19.87
C ILE A 278 5.10 -6.33 -20.55
N LEU A 279 4.67 -7.42 -19.89
CA LEU A 279 4.66 -8.76 -20.47
C LEU A 279 3.77 -8.86 -21.73
N ASP A 280 2.72 -8.06 -21.78
CA ASP A 280 1.83 -7.89 -22.94
C ASP A 280 2.33 -6.88 -23.99
N GLY A 281 3.56 -6.38 -23.82
CA GLY A 281 4.18 -5.43 -24.74
C GLY A 281 3.72 -3.98 -24.56
N LYS A 282 2.90 -3.67 -23.55
CA LYS A 282 2.43 -2.32 -23.20
C LYS A 282 3.37 -1.71 -22.15
N LYS A 283 4.47 -1.12 -22.61
CA LYS A 283 5.46 -0.45 -21.73
C LYS A 283 5.00 0.96 -21.36
N PRO A 284 5.24 1.43 -20.12
CA PRO A 284 4.99 2.82 -19.74
C PRO A 284 5.93 3.77 -20.50
N ALA A 285 5.54 5.04 -20.60
CA ALA A 285 6.36 6.07 -21.24
C ALA A 285 7.63 6.42 -20.44
N GLN A 286 7.61 6.18 -19.13
CA GLN A 286 8.73 6.42 -18.21
C GLN A 286 8.99 5.17 -17.39
N GLN A 287 10.26 4.96 -17.02
CA GLN A 287 10.66 3.87 -16.13
C GLN A 287 10.06 4.03 -14.74
N THR A 288 9.86 5.28 -14.28
CA THR A 288 9.25 5.58 -13.00
C THR A 288 7.83 6.09 -13.21
N VAL A 289 6.88 5.45 -12.51
CA VAL A 289 5.49 5.85 -12.44
C VAL A 289 5.18 6.22 -11.00
N LEU A 290 4.65 7.42 -10.79
CA LEU A 290 4.25 7.89 -9.46
C LEU A 290 2.73 7.95 -9.36
N VAL A 291 2.19 7.34 -8.31
CA VAL A 291 0.78 7.45 -7.93
C VAL A 291 0.65 8.64 -6.99
N ASN A 292 -0.12 9.65 -7.40
CA ASN A 292 -0.30 10.84 -6.58
C ASN A 292 -1.29 10.58 -5.43
N PRO A 293 -0.99 11.07 -4.22
CA PRO A 293 -1.88 10.94 -3.08
C PRO A 293 -3.04 11.94 -3.14
N GLU A 294 -4.09 11.63 -2.39
CA GLU A 294 -5.20 12.53 -2.06
C GLU A 294 -5.10 12.93 -0.59
N LEU A 295 -5.62 14.11 -0.24
CA LEU A 295 -5.79 14.55 1.15
C LEU A 295 -7.27 14.53 1.52
N TRP A 296 -7.59 13.85 2.62
CA TRP A 296 -8.94 13.72 3.17
C TRP A 296 -8.96 14.32 4.58
N GLU A 297 -9.67 15.43 4.75
CA GLU A 297 -9.72 16.19 6.01
C GLU A 297 -11.12 16.19 6.64
N ASN A 298 -11.21 16.43 7.95
CA ASN A 298 -12.50 16.58 8.63
C ASN A 298 -12.91 18.04 8.91
N ALA A 299 -12.16 19.02 8.38
CA ALA A 299 -12.46 20.45 8.59
C ALA A 299 -13.50 21.01 7.60
N THR A 300 -13.78 20.31 6.49
CA THR A 300 -14.80 20.70 5.50
C THR A 300 -15.88 19.62 5.33
N ASP A 301 -17.07 20.01 4.85
CA ASP A 301 -18.17 19.07 4.63
C ASP A 301 -17.86 18.04 3.53
N ALA A 302 -17.18 18.46 2.47
CA ALA A 302 -16.73 17.56 1.41
C ALA A 302 -15.69 16.56 1.92
N GLY A 303 -14.70 17.02 2.71
CA GLY A 303 -13.70 16.17 3.32
C GLY A 303 -14.32 15.15 4.29
N LYS A 304 -15.24 15.59 5.17
CA LYS A 304 -16.00 14.70 6.06
C LYS A 304 -16.79 13.63 5.30
N ALA A 305 -17.43 14.00 4.18
CA ALA A 305 -18.14 13.02 3.35
C ALA A 305 -17.19 11.98 2.74
N LYS A 306 -16.01 12.41 2.26
CA LYS A 306 -14.97 11.51 1.73
C LYS A 306 -14.45 10.56 2.82
N LEU A 307 -14.07 11.07 4.00
CA LEU A 307 -13.63 10.26 5.13
C LEU A 307 -14.69 9.23 5.54
N LYS A 308 -15.96 9.63 5.61
CA LYS A 308 -17.05 8.70 5.94
C LYS A 308 -17.23 7.62 4.88
N SER A 309 -17.06 7.96 3.60
CA SER A 309 -17.17 6.99 2.50
C SER A 309 -15.99 6.01 2.45
N ALA A 310 -14.81 6.46 2.88
CA ALA A 310 -13.60 5.65 2.90
C ALA A 310 -13.47 4.81 4.19
N ALA A 311 -14.12 5.24 5.29
CA ALA A 311 -14.02 4.56 6.58
C ALA A 311 -14.49 3.10 6.50
N ASP A 312 -13.65 2.22 7.00
CA ASP A 312 -13.92 0.79 6.99
C ASP A 312 -13.50 0.15 8.32
N PRO A 313 -14.43 0.03 9.29
CA PRO A 313 -14.12 -0.51 10.61
C PRO A 313 -13.84 -2.02 10.60
N SER A 314 -14.00 -2.70 9.45
CA SER A 314 -13.68 -4.13 9.32
C SER A 314 -12.21 -4.38 9.00
N LEU A 315 -11.47 -3.36 8.56
CA LEU A 315 -10.04 -3.48 8.30
C LEU A 315 -9.25 -3.39 9.61
N SER A 316 -8.05 -3.97 9.60
CA SER A 316 -7.08 -3.72 10.67
C SER A 316 -6.86 -2.21 10.82
N PRO A 317 -6.76 -1.67 12.05
CA PRO A 317 -6.49 -0.25 12.26
C PRO A 317 -5.21 0.26 11.57
N GLU A 318 -4.26 -0.63 11.30
CA GLU A 318 -2.98 -0.32 10.63
C GLU A 318 -3.05 -0.43 9.10
N TRP A 319 -4.16 -0.89 8.52
CA TRP A 319 -4.33 -0.95 7.07
C TRP A 319 -4.81 0.40 6.53
N PRO A 320 -4.16 0.97 5.50
CA PRO A 320 -4.75 1.99 4.66
C PRO A 320 -6.16 1.61 4.18
N VAL A 321 -7.08 2.57 4.19
CA VAL A 321 -8.43 2.37 3.63
C VAL A 321 -8.48 2.62 2.13
N SER A 322 -7.46 3.25 1.54
CA SER A 322 -7.28 3.32 0.08
C SER A 322 -6.82 1.97 -0.52
N ILE A 323 -7.61 0.92 -0.30
CA ILE A 323 -7.33 -0.47 -0.71
C ILE A 323 -7.35 -0.69 -2.23
N SER A 324 -7.50 0.36 -3.05
CA SER A 324 -7.36 0.28 -4.50
C SER A 324 -6.76 1.56 -5.06
N ILE A 325 -6.02 1.42 -6.15
CA ILE A 325 -5.46 2.51 -6.92
C ILE A 325 -6.20 2.55 -8.27
N PRO A 326 -6.99 3.61 -8.55
CA PRO A 326 -7.68 3.76 -9.82
C PRO A 326 -6.74 3.53 -11.00
N GLU A 327 -7.23 2.85 -12.04
CA GLU A 327 -6.48 2.47 -13.26
C GLU A 327 -5.38 1.41 -13.06
N TRP A 328 -4.97 1.14 -11.82
CA TRP A 328 -3.87 0.20 -11.52
C TRP A 328 -4.32 -1.10 -10.87
N THR A 329 -5.40 -1.10 -10.10
CA THR A 329 -5.92 -2.29 -9.42
C THR A 329 -7.37 -2.55 -9.77
N THR A 330 -7.76 -3.81 -9.87
CA THR A 330 -9.08 -4.25 -10.35
C THR A 330 -9.77 -5.25 -9.40
N TYR A 331 -9.11 -5.65 -8.32
CA TYR A 331 -9.72 -6.52 -7.32
C TYR A 331 -10.77 -5.79 -6.46
N THR A 332 -11.68 -6.56 -5.87
CA THR A 332 -12.66 -6.07 -4.90
C THR A 332 -12.09 -6.04 -3.49
N LYS A 333 -12.75 -5.32 -2.58
CA LYS A 333 -12.42 -5.35 -1.15
C LYS A 333 -12.36 -6.77 -0.60
N ASP A 334 -13.34 -7.60 -0.91
CA ASP A 334 -13.41 -8.97 -0.41
C ASP A 334 -12.21 -9.81 -0.87
N GLN A 335 -11.71 -9.55 -2.08
CA GLN A 335 -10.54 -10.24 -2.62
C GLN A 335 -9.23 -9.86 -1.91
N ILE A 336 -9.00 -8.57 -1.64
CA ILE A 336 -7.80 -8.14 -0.88
C ILE A 336 -7.86 -8.59 0.58
N VAL A 337 -9.03 -8.49 1.23
CA VAL A 337 -9.20 -8.94 2.61
C VAL A 337 -9.05 -10.46 2.74
N ALA A 338 -9.50 -11.23 1.74
CA ALA A 338 -9.28 -12.68 1.71
C ALA A 338 -7.78 -13.04 1.61
N CYS A 339 -6.95 -12.13 1.09
CA CYS A 339 -5.50 -12.31 0.95
C CYS A 339 -5.10 -13.60 0.21
N LYS A 340 -5.86 -13.96 -0.83
CA LYS A 340 -5.64 -15.17 -1.63
C LYS A 340 -5.05 -14.86 -2.99
N GLY A 341 -4.04 -15.64 -3.38
CA GLY A 341 -3.46 -15.62 -4.72
C GLY A 341 -3.99 -16.74 -5.63
N PRO A 342 -3.57 -16.76 -6.90
CA PRO A 342 -3.83 -17.89 -7.80
C PRO A 342 -3.35 -19.22 -7.19
N GLY A 343 -4.29 -20.16 -7.00
CA GLY A 343 -4.01 -21.51 -6.48
C GLY A 343 -4.15 -21.71 -4.95
N GLU A 344 -4.65 -20.70 -4.21
CA GLU A 344 -4.87 -20.72 -2.74
C GLU A 344 -6.36 -20.73 -2.31
#